data_AF-A0A8T6V667-F1
#
_entry.id   AF-A0A8T6V667-F1
#
_cell.length_a   1.000
_cell.length_b   1.000
_cell.length_c   1.000
_cell.angle_alpha   90.00
_cell.angle_beta   90.00
_cell.angle_gamma   90.00
#
_symmetry.space_group_name_H-M   'P 1'
#
loop_
_entity.id
_entity.type
_entity.pdbx_description
1 polymer ?
#
loop_
_entity_poly.entity_id
_entity_poly.type
_entity_poly.pdbx_seq_one_letter_code
_entity_poly.pdbx_strand_id
1 'polypeptide(L)' 'KNSFEVISELSNIESITVGAGTVLDIESAERAYDAGAKFIVSPHTDKNIIEFTKSNGLISVAG' A
#
# COMPACT_ATOMS: atom_id res chain seq x y z
N LYS A 1 -14.47 -3.87 -10.45
CA LYS A 1 -13.01 -3.58 -10.42
C LYS A 1 -12.49 -3.92 -9.04
N ASN A 2 -11.43 -4.71 -8.96
CA ASN A 2 -10.75 -4.99 -7.70
C ASN A 2 -10.00 -3.72 -7.23
N SER A 3 -9.77 -3.55 -5.94
CA SER A 3 -9.00 -2.40 -5.39
C SER A 3 -7.61 -2.29 -6.00
N PHE A 4 -6.91 -3.42 -6.25
CA PHE A 4 -5.57 -3.41 -6.83
C PHE A 4 -5.55 -2.93 -8.29
N GLU A 5 -6.58 -3.26 -9.07
CA GLU A 5 -6.71 -2.75 -10.45
C GLU A 5 -6.85 -1.22 -10.45
N VAL A 6 -7.62 -0.67 -9.50
CA VAL A 6 -7.80 0.78 -9.37
C VAL A 6 -6.50 1.45 -8.96
N ILE A 7 -5.73 0.85 -8.05
CA ILE A 7 -4.40 1.36 -7.68
C ILE A 7 -3.49 1.40 -8.90
N SER A 8 -3.45 0.32 -9.69
CA SER A 8 -2.62 0.23 -10.90
C SER A 8 -3.02 1.23 -11.99
N GLU A 9 -4.31 1.46 -12.20
CA GLU A 9 -4.77 2.49 -13.12
C GLU A 9 -4.35 3.89 -12.67
N LEU A 10 -4.55 4.22 -11.39
CA LEU A 10 -4.30 5.56 -10.85
C LEU A 10 -2.81 5.85 -10.60
N SER A 11 -1.99 4.84 -10.31
CA SER A 11 -0.56 5.01 -10.04
C SER A 11 0.22 5.48 -11.28
N ASN A 12 -0.35 5.35 -12.48
CA ASN A 12 0.25 5.81 -13.73
C ASN A 12 -0.01 7.30 -14.01
N ILE A 13 -0.79 8.00 -13.17
CA ILE A 13 -1.05 9.44 -13.30
C ILE A 13 0.01 10.19 -12.49
N GLU A 14 0.94 10.89 -13.17
CA GLU A 14 2.10 11.54 -12.54
C GLU A 14 1.76 12.49 -11.37
N SER A 15 0.59 13.14 -11.41
CA SER A 15 0.17 14.11 -10.41
C SER A 15 -0.55 13.51 -9.19
N ILE A 16 -0.68 12.18 -9.11
CA ILE A 16 -1.44 11.51 -8.06
C ILE A 16 -0.54 10.56 -7.27
N THR A 17 -0.69 10.58 -5.94
CA THR A 17 -0.14 9.56 -5.06
C THR A 17 -1.27 8.67 -4.55
N VAL A 18 -1.14 7.37 -4.75
CA VAL A 18 -2.15 6.37 -4.34
C VAL A 18 -1.56 5.48 -3.26
N GLY A 19 -2.38 5.12 -2.28
CA GLY A 19 -2.04 4.16 -1.25
C GLY A 19 -3.17 3.16 -1.03
N ALA A 20 -2.88 2.11 -0.26
CA ALA A 20 -3.90 1.16 0.17
C ALA A 20 -4.24 1.38 1.64
N GLY A 21 -5.54 1.36 1.96
CA GLY A 21 -6.04 1.51 3.32
C GLY A 21 -6.69 0.24 3.86
N THR A 22 -6.79 0.16 5.19
CA THR A 22 -7.31 -1.01 5.91
C THR A 22 -6.53 -2.29 5.54
N VAL A 23 -5.22 -2.18 5.39
CA VAL A 23 -4.36 -3.33 5.10
C VAL A 23 -4.19 -4.12 6.39
N LEU A 24 -4.60 -5.40 6.37
CA LEU A 24 -4.67 -6.25 7.55
C LEU A 24 -3.55 -7.27 7.65
N ASP A 25 -2.84 -7.51 6.55
CA ASP A 25 -1.81 -8.54 6.45
C ASP A 25 -0.74 -8.15 5.43
N ILE A 26 0.38 -8.88 5.47
CA ILE A 26 1.53 -8.67 4.59
C ILE A 26 1.21 -8.95 3.13
N GLU A 27 0.39 -9.96 2.83
CA GLU A 27 0.03 -10.32 1.45
C GLU A 27 -0.72 -9.17 0.76
N SER A 28 -1.64 -8.52 1.47
CA SER A 28 -2.36 -7.35 0.98
C SER A 28 -1.44 -6.14 0.78
N ALA A 29 -0.42 -5.97 1.64
CA ALA A 29 0.59 -4.93 1.49
C ALA A 29 1.47 -5.16 0.25
N GLU A 30 1.90 -6.40 0.01
CA GLU A 30 2.66 -6.81 -1.18
C GLU A 30 1.87 -6.56 -2.45
N ARG A 31 0.61 -7.01 -2.49
CA ARG A 31 -0.26 -6.80 -3.65
C ARG A 31 -0.54 -5.33 -3.92
N ALA A 32 -0.66 -4.50 -2.87
CA ALA A 32 -0.82 -3.06 -3.02
C ALA A 32 0.46 -2.41 -3.58
N TYR A 33 1.64 -2.85 -3.12
CA TYR A 33 2.92 -2.40 -3.63
C TYR A 33 3.09 -2.75 -5.12
N ASP A 34 2.83 -4.00 -5.50
CA ASP A 34 2.90 -4.47 -6.88
C ASP A 34 1.94 -3.72 -7.80
N ALA A 35 0.79 -3.32 -7.26
CA ALA A 35 -0.18 -2.47 -7.96
C ALA A 35 0.27 -1.01 -8.09
N GLY A 36 1.35 -0.58 -7.43
CA GLY A 36 1.89 0.78 -7.53
C GLY A 36 1.57 1.71 -6.35
N ALA A 37 1.05 1.18 -5.24
CA ALA A 37 0.82 1.96 -4.03
C ALA A 37 2.14 2.56 -3.49
N LYS A 38 2.05 3.77 -2.94
CA LYS A 38 3.18 4.52 -2.37
C LYS A 38 3.15 4.63 -0.85
N PHE A 39 2.00 4.34 -0.24
CA PHE A 39 1.84 4.26 1.20
C PHE A 39 0.78 3.24 1.59
N ILE A 40 0.88 2.72 2.80
CA ILE A 40 -0.02 1.72 3.37
C ILE A 40 -0.59 2.27 4.68
N VAL A 41 -1.90 2.15 4.86
CA VAL A 41 -2.61 2.45 6.11
C VAL A 41 -3.13 1.15 6.72
N SER A 42 -2.74 0.84 7.95
CA SER A 42 -3.19 -0.35 8.69
C SER A 42 -3.89 0.04 9.99
N PRO A 43 -5.05 -0.57 10.33
CA PRO A 43 -5.81 -0.23 11.55
C PRO A 43 -5.15 -0.80 12.83
N HIS A 44 -4.03 -1.49 12.69
CA HIS A 44 -3.26 -2.04 13.78
C HIS A 44 -1.76 -1.96 13.49
N THR A 45 -0.96 -2.11 14.54
CA THR A 45 0.50 -2.18 14.43
C THR A 45 0.90 -3.60 14.06
N ASP A 46 1.37 -3.79 12.82
CA ASP A 46 1.99 -5.04 12.37
C ASP A 46 3.46 -4.77 11.98
N LYS A 47 4.39 -5.45 12.64
CA LYS A 47 5.82 -5.31 12.36
C LYS A 47 6.19 -5.73 10.95
N ASN A 48 5.55 -6.77 10.41
CA ASN A 48 5.85 -7.26 9.07
C ASN A 48 5.47 -6.20 8.02
N ILE A 49 4.31 -5.56 8.17
CA ILE A 49 3.88 -4.47 7.29
C ILE A 49 4.83 -3.26 7.41
N ILE A 50 5.23 -2.89 8.63
CA ILE A 50 6.15 -1.76 8.87
C ILE A 50 7.53 -2.03 8.26
N GLU A 51 8.07 -3.23 8.45
CA GLU A 51 9.37 -3.62 7.90
C GLU A 51 9.32 -3.71 6.36
N PHE A 52 8.24 -4.28 5.82
CA PHE A 52 8.01 -4.36 4.38
C PHE A 52 7.93 -2.98 3.73
N THR A 53 7.10 -2.09 4.26
CA THR A 53 6.94 -0.74 3.73
C THR A 53 8.26 0.02 3.76
N LYS A 54 8.97 -0.03 4.88
CA LYS A 54 10.29 0.59 5.02
C LYS A 54 11.31 0.04 4.01
N SER A 55 11.35 -1.28 3.81
CA SER A 55 12.31 -1.93 2.92
C SER A 55 12.04 -1.64 1.44
N ASN A 56 10.79 -1.41 1.07
CA ASN A 56 10.36 -1.14 -0.32
C ASN A 56 10.17 0.35 -0.63
N GLY A 57 10.53 1.25 0.28
CA GLY A 57 10.41 2.70 0.09
C GLY A 57 8.97 3.23 0.15
N LEU A 58 8.06 2.50 0.77
CA LEU A 58 6.70 2.94 1.07
C LEU A 58 6.65 3.61 2.44
N ILE A 59 5.63 4.44 2.61
CA ILE A 59 5.30 5.04 3.91
C ILE A 59 4.29 4.13 4.62
N SER A 60 4.58 3.75 5.86
CA SER A 60 3.60 3.14 6.76
C SER A 60 2.88 4.22 7.55
N VAL A 61 1.56 4.22 7.50
CA VAL A 61 0.69 5.16 8.21
C VAL A 61 -0.19 4.37 9.17
N ALA A 62 -0.26 4.81 10.44
CA ALA A 62 -1.22 4.25 11.39
C ALA A 62 -2.64 4.65 10.95
N GLY A 63 -3.52 3.66 10.84
CA GLY A 63 -4.94 3.84 10.55
C GLY A 63 -5.77 4.25 11.75
#